data_AF-A0A6C2CEM6-F1
#
_entry.id   AF-A0A6C2CEM6-F1
#
_cell.length_a   1.000
_cell.length_b   1.000
_cell.length_c   1.000
_cell.angle_alpha   90.00
_cell.angle_beta   90.00
_cell.angle_gamma   90.00
#
_symmetry.space_group_name_H-M   'P 1'
#
loop_
_entity.id
_entity.type
_entity.pdbx_description
1 polymer ?
#
loop_
_entity_poly.entity_id
_entity_poly.type
_entity_poly.pdbx_seq_one_letter_code
_entity_poly.pdbx_strand_id
1 'polypeptide(L)'
;MDAQQFLAEFGHVANAPGGVGRLRELVIQLAISGRLVERIESEATASQAIEAAAELRHAYEEELDLRTTRMHPPLHSKPFPVPDHWQWTRLEQICLYIQRGKGRRFQL
;
A
#
# COMPACT_ATOMS: atom_id res chain seq x y z
N MET A 1 10.86 -18.67 11.62
CA MET A 1 10.67 -20.08 11.20
C MET A 1 11.55 -20.24 9.99
N ASP A 2 12.49 -21.18 10.01
CA ASP A 2 13.41 -21.40 8.89
C ASP A 2 12.65 -21.93 7.66
N ALA A 3 12.95 -21.40 6.47
CA ALA A 3 12.30 -21.79 5.22
C ALA A 3 12.51 -23.29 4.92
N GLN A 4 13.66 -23.84 5.30
CA GLN A 4 13.93 -25.28 5.17
C GLN A 4 12.99 -26.13 6.03
N GLN A 5 12.73 -25.70 7.26
CA GLN A 5 11.82 -26.42 8.16
C GLN A 5 10.37 -26.34 7.69
N PHE A 6 9.95 -25.21 7.15
CA PHE A 6 8.62 -25.07 6.54
C PHE A 6 8.44 -26.00 5.34
N LEU A 7 9.45 -26.09 4.46
CA LEU A 7 9.40 -26.95 3.28
C LEU A 7 9.39 -28.45 3.62
N ALA A 8 10.10 -28.84 4.69
CA ALA A 8 10.08 -30.21 5.19
C ALA A 8 8.67 -30.62 5.67
N GLU A 9 7.96 -29.72 6.35
CA GLU A 9 6.60 -29.95 6.85
C GLU A 9 5.50 -29.71 5.80
N PHE A 10 5.86 -29.11 4.65
CA PHE A 10 4.91 -28.70 3.61
C PHE A 10 4.07 -29.88 3.08
N GLY A 11 4.70 -31.05 2.93
CA GLY A 11 4.00 -32.26 2.49
C GLY A 11 2.88 -32.68 3.45
N HIS A 12 3.08 -32.54 4.76
CA HIS A 12 2.05 -32.86 5.75
C HIS A 12 0.91 -31.85 5.73
N VAL A 13 1.23 -30.56 5.56
CA VAL A 13 0.25 -29.48 5.47
C VAL A 13 -0.60 -29.59 4.20
N ALA A 14 0.02 -29.88 3.05
CA ALA A 14 -0.69 -29.96 1.77
C ALA A 14 -1.63 -31.17 1.67
N ASN A 15 -1.25 -32.31 2.27
CA ASN A 15 -2.03 -33.54 2.24
C ASN A 15 -3.12 -33.61 3.33
N ALA A 16 -3.12 -32.70 4.30
CA ALA A 16 -4.17 -32.62 5.30
C ALA A 16 -5.52 -32.21 4.68
N PRO A 17 -6.67 -32.72 5.17
CA PRO A 17 -7.99 -32.30 4.69
C PRO A 17 -8.17 -30.78 4.81
N GLY A 18 -8.39 -30.10 3.66
CA GLY A 18 -8.51 -28.64 3.61
C GLY A 18 -7.19 -27.86 3.79
N GLY A 19 -6.05 -28.55 3.88
CA GLY A 19 -4.73 -27.96 4.10
C GLY A 19 -4.32 -26.97 3.01
N VAL A 20 -4.55 -27.32 1.73
CA VAL A 20 -4.33 -26.41 0.59
C VAL A 20 -5.17 -25.13 0.69
N GLY A 21 -6.40 -25.22 1.20
CA GLY A 21 -7.27 -24.05 1.40
C GLY A 21 -6.70 -23.09 2.43
N ARG A 22 -6.31 -23.62 3.60
CA ARG A 22 -5.68 -22.82 4.67
C ARG A 22 -4.33 -22.24 4.26
N LEU A 23 -3.55 -22.97 3.46
CA LEU A 23 -2.29 -22.46 2.92
C LEU A 23 -2.53 -21.24 2.02
N ARG A 24 -3.54 -21.29 1.14
CA ARG A 24 -3.90 -20.16 0.29
C ARG A 24 -4.31 -18.94 1.12
N GLU A 25 -5.12 -19.14 2.15
CA GLU A 25 -5.52 -18.06 3.08
C GLU A 25 -4.30 -17.45 3.76
N LEU A 26 -3.37 -18.27 4.26
CA LEU A 26 -2.13 -17.80 4.87
C LEU A 26 -1.30 -16.97 3.89
N VAL A 27 -1.11 -17.44 2.66
CA VAL A 27 -0.38 -16.72 1.62
C VAL A 27 -1.03 -15.37 1.32
N ILE A 28 -2.37 -15.32 1.20
CA ILE A 28 -3.12 -14.07 0.99
C ILE A 28 -2.92 -13.12 2.17
N GLN A 29 -3.04 -13.61 3.41
CA GLN A 29 -2.82 -12.79 4.61
C GLN A 29 -1.39 -12.22 4.65
N LEU A 30 -0.38 -13.01 4.29
CA LEU A 30 1.00 -12.57 4.20
C LEU A 30 1.18 -11.50 3.11
N ALA A 31 0.59 -11.68 1.93
CA ALA A 31 0.61 -10.70 0.85
C ALA A 31 -0.03 -9.37 1.25
N ILE A 32 -1.24 -9.41 1.85
CA ILE A 32 -1.95 -8.21 2.31
C ILE A 32 -1.13 -7.48 3.39
N SER A 33 -0.45 -8.23 4.27
CA SER A 33 0.40 -7.67 5.31
C SER A 33 1.80 -7.25 4.86
N GLY A 34 2.17 -7.48 3.60
CA GLY A 34 3.50 -7.18 3.06
C GLY A 34 4.64 -8.06 3.60
N ARG A 35 4.35 -9.27 4.09
CA ARG A 35 5.34 -10.18 4.69
C ARG A 35 5.73 -11.37 3.80
N LEU A 36 5.46 -11.27 2.50
CA LEU A 36 5.70 -12.38 1.56
C LEU A 36 7.15 -12.46 1.08
N VAL A 37 7.87 -11.34 1.13
CA VAL A 37 9.26 -11.20 0.68
C VAL A 37 10.02 -10.45 1.76
N GLU A 38 11.30 -10.76 1.93
CA GLU A 38 12.18 -9.97 2.78
C GLU A 38 12.27 -8.54 2.24
N ARG A 39 12.23 -7.57 3.14
CA ARG A 39 12.33 -6.16 2.76
C ARG A 39 13.72 -5.90 2.19
N ILE A 40 13.78 -5.23 1.04
CA ILE A 40 15.03 -4.74 0.47
C ILE A 40 15.37 -3.41 1.17
N GLU A 41 16.45 -3.38 1.96
CA GLU A 41 16.84 -2.20 2.76
C GLU A 41 17.20 -0.97 1.92
N SER A 42 17.53 -1.14 0.64
CA SER A 42 17.84 -0.03 -0.27
C SER A 42 16.61 0.75 -0.73
N GLU A 43 15.38 0.32 -0.39
CA GLU A 43 14.18 1.06 -0.76
C GLU A 43 13.96 2.29 0.14
N ALA A 44 13.63 3.41 -0.50
CA ALA A 44 13.26 4.63 0.18
C ALA A 44 12.10 4.39 1.16
N THR A 45 12.18 5.02 2.32
CA THR A 45 11.08 4.99 3.30
C THR A 45 9.82 5.64 2.73
N ALA A 46 8.64 5.25 3.23
CA ALA A 46 7.39 5.90 2.81
C ALA A 46 7.43 7.43 2.98
N SER A 47 8.10 7.94 4.03
CA SER A 47 8.32 9.37 4.24
C SER A 47 9.07 10.03 3.08
N GLN A 48 10.18 9.42 2.66
CA GLN A 48 10.99 9.92 1.54
C GLN A 48 10.21 9.88 0.21
N ALA A 49 9.42 8.83 -0.01
CA ALA A 49 8.57 8.72 -1.20
C ALA A 49 7.49 9.82 -1.23
N ILE A 50 6.89 10.15 -0.09
CA ILE A 50 5.89 11.22 0.03
C ILE A 50 6.52 12.60 -0.20
N GLU A 51 7.73 12.82 0.32
CA GLU A 51 8.48 14.06 0.11
C GLU A 51 8.83 14.25 -1.37
N ALA A 52 9.35 13.22 -2.03
CA ALA A 52 9.61 13.24 -3.48
C ALA A 52 8.34 13.49 -4.30
N ALA A 53 7.21 12.90 -3.91
CA ALA A 53 5.92 13.16 -4.55
C ALA A 53 5.44 14.61 -4.38
N ALA A 54 5.76 15.25 -3.25
CA ALA A 54 5.45 16.67 -3.02
C ALA A 54 6.30 17.59 -3.89
N GLU A 55 7.59 17.29 -4.06
CA GLU A 55 8.48 18.02 -4.99
C GLU A 55 8.01 17.89 -6.44
N LEU A 56 7.70 16.67 -6.89
CA LEU A 56 7.18 16.42 -8.24
C LEU A 56 5.87 17.16 -8.50
N ARG A 57 4.99 17.23 -7.50
CA ARG A 57 3.76 18.02 -7.58
C ARG A 57 4.05 19.50 -7.74
N HIS A 58 4.96 20.06 -6.95
CA HIS A 58 5.32 21.47 -7.04
C HIS A 58 5.82 21.82 -8.44
N ALA A 59 6.72 20.99 -8.99
CA ALA A 59 7.19 21.17 -10.37
C ALA A 59 6.05 21.10 -11.40
N TYR A 60 5.11 20.16 -11.23
CA TYR A 60 3.95 20.02 -12.10
C TYR A 60 2.97 21.20 -12.01
N GLU A 61 2.76 21.75 -10.81
CA GLU A 61 1.92 22.92 -10.60
C GLU A 61 2.53 24.17 -11.24
N GLU A 62 3.85 24.35 -11.13
CA GLU A 62 4.58 25.45 -11.78
C GLU A 62 4.59 25.33 -13.30
N GLU A 63 4.83 24.13 -13.84
CA GLU A 63 4.86 23.89 -15.29
C GLU A 63 3.53 24.22 -15.98
N LEU A 64 2.41 23.95 -15.30
CA LEU A 64 1.07 24.08 -15.86
C LEU A 64 0.28 25.31 -15.35
N ASP A 65 0.92 26.21 -14.60
CA ASP A 65 0.29 27.37 -13.96
C ASP A 65 -0.98 27.00 -13.17
N LEU A 66 -0.90 25.86 -12.46
CA LEU A 66 -2.01 25.36 -11.65
C LEU A 66 -2.04 26.02 -10.29
N ARG A 67 -3.23 26.07 -9.69
CA ARG A 67 -3.36 26.52 -8.30
C ARG A 67 -2.63 25.55 -7.38
N THR A 68 -1.83 26.12 -6.48
CA THR A 68 -1.10 25.37 -5.46
C THR A 68 -2.04 24.49 -4.64
N THR A 69 -1.66 23.23 -4.46
CA THR A 69 -2.37 22.31 -3.57
C THR A 69 -2.40 22.88 -2.14
N ARG A 70 -3.59 22.91 -1.52
CA ARG A 70 -3.75 23.39 -0.14
C ARG A 70 -3.12 22.42 0.84
N MET A 71 -2.41 22.94 1.85
CA MET A 71 -1.95 22.13 2.97
C MET A 71 -3.14 21.53 3.73
N HIS A 72 -3.13 20.21 3.87
CA HIS A 72 -4.09 19.51 4.71
C HIS A 72 -3.59 19.47 6.16
N PRO A 73 -4.50 19.52 7.16
CA PRO A 73 -4.11 19.36 8.56
C PRO A 73 -3.46 17.98 8.80
N PRO A 74 -2.72 17.75 9.89
CA PRO A 74 -2.15 16.45 10.20
C PRO A 74 -3.21 15.32 10.19
N LEU A 75 -2.79 14.10 9.84
CA LEU A 75 -3.66 12.92 9.95
C LEU A 75 -3.78 12.51 11.41
N HIS A 76 -4.95 12.73 12.02
CA HIS A 76 -5.22 12.40 13.42
C HIS A 76 -5.65 10.94 13.62
N SER A 77 -6.32 10.33 12.63
CA SER A 77 -6.81 8.95 12.73
C SER A 77 -5.90 7.98 11.97
N LYS A 78 -5.32 7.03 12.69
CA LYS A 78 -4.66 5.85 12.13
C LYS A 78 -5.50 4.63 12.51
N PRO A 79 -6.34 4.08 11.60
CA PRO A 79 -7.34 3.08 11.96
C PRO A 79 -6.73 1.76 12.45
N PHE A 80 -5.48 1.48 12.08
CA PHE A 80 -4.72 0.31 12.53
C PHE A 80 -3.21 0.58 12.48
N PRO A 81 -2.41 -0.20 13.24
CA PRO A 81 -0.95 -0.15 13.14
C PRO A 81 -0.51 -0.63 11.76
N VAL A 82 0.41 0.10 11.15
CA VAL A 82 1.08 -0.27 9.89
C VAL A 82 2.55 -0.54 10.18
N PRO A 83 3.25 -1.33 9.34
CA PRO A 83 4.69 -1.50 9.45
C PRO A 83 5.46 -0.17 9.38
N ASP A 84 6.68 -0.11 9.94
CA ASP A 84 7.49 1.13 9.97
C ASP A 84 7.85 1.69 8.60
N HIS A 85 7.79 0.86 7.57
CA HIS A 85 8.03 1.25 6.18
C HIS A 85 6.76 1.73 5.46
N TRP A 86 5.60 1.70 6.12
CA TRP A 86 4.34 2.24 5.61
C TRP A 86 3.98 3.51 6.38
N GLN A 87 3.32 4.44 5.70
CA GLN A 87 2.83 5.66 6.31
C GLN A 87 1.41 5.94 5.87
N TRP A 88 0.55 6.25 6.85
CA TRP A 88 -0.75 6.84 6.56
C TRP A 88 -0.54 8.20 5.91
N THR A 89 -1.00 8.32 4.67
CA THR A 89 -0.98 9.55 3.87
C THR A 89 -2.34 9.73 3.21
N ARG A 90 -2.65 10.95 2.77
CA ARG A 90 -3.89 11.19 2.02
C ARG A 90 -3.66 10.93 0.53
N LEU A 91 -4.71 10.49 -0.16
CA LEU A 91 -4.62 10.11 -1.57
C LEU A 91 -4.14 11.27 -2.44
N GLU A 92 -4.58 12.50 -2.14
CA GLU A 92 -4.14 13.68 -2.85
C GLU A 92 -2.65 13.98 -2.69
N GLN A 93 -1.94 13.41 -1.70
CA GLN A 93 -0.50 13.64 -1.55
C GLN A 93 0.33 12.81 -2.53
N ILE A 94 -0.25 11.73 -3.08
CA ILE A 94 0.44 10.77 -3.96
C ILE A 94 -0.15 10.71 -5.37
N CYS A 95 -1.17 11.52 -5.68
CA CYS A 95 -1.81 11.57 -6.99
C CYS A 95 -1.83 13.01 -7.53
N LEU A 96 -1.38 13.22 -8.78
CA LEU A 96 -1.43 14.54 -9.44
C LEU A 96 -2.88 14.98 -9.75
N TYR A 97 -3.74 14.02 -10.08
CA TYR A 97 -5.11 14.30 -10.50
C TYR A 97 -6.09 13.27 -9.94
N ILE A 98 -7.12 13.74 -9.23
CA ILE A 98 -8.20 12.90 -8.70
C ILE A 98 -9.51 13.40 -9.29
N GLN A 99 -10.07 12.63 -10.23
CA GLN A 99 -11.41 12.87 -10.76
C GLN A 99 -12.44 12.01 -10.04
N ARG A 100 -13.60 12.61 -9.73
CA ARG A 100 -14.81 11.83 -9.47
C ARG A 100 -15.42 11.46 -10.81
N GLY A 101 -15.64 10.16 -11.07
CA GLY A 101 -16.38 9.74 -12.25
C GLY A 101 -17.75 10.42 -12.29
N LYS A 102 -18.17 10.93 -13.47
CA LYS A 102 -19.55 11.41 -13.65
C LYS A 102 -20.47 10.20 -13.54
N GLY A 103 -21.20 10.09 -12.42
CA GLY A 103 -22.25 9.08 -12.26
C GLY A 103 -23.27 9.17 -13.40
N ARG A 104 -23.76 8.03 -13.88
CA ARG A 104 -24.80 8.00 -14.92
C ARG A 104 -26.02 8.79 -14.42
N ARG A 105 -26.43 9.82 -15.16
CA ARG A 105 -27.71 10.50 -14.93
C ARG A 105 -28.79 9.54 -15.41
N PHE A 106 -29.42 8.82 -14.48
CA PHE A 106 -30.67 8.14 -14.80
C PHE A 106 -31.70 9.24 -15.04
N GLN A 107 -32.13 9.41 -16.30
CA GLN A 107 -33.33 10.16 -16.62
C GLN A 107 -34.51 9.27 -16.23
N LEU A 108 -35.32 9.73 -15.27
CA LEU A 108 -36.63 9.17 -14.96
C LEU A 108 -37.63 9.61 -16.03
#